data_AF-A0A9E2UU55-F1
#
_entry.id   AF-A0A9E2UU55-F1
#
_cell.length_a   1.000
_cell.length_b   1.000
_cell.length_c   1.000
_cell.angle_alpha   90.00
_cell.angle_beta   90.00
_cell.angle_gamma   90.00
#
_symmetry.space_group_name_H-M   'P 1'
#
loop_
_entity.id
_entity.type
_entity.pdbx_description
1 polymer ?
#
loop_
_entity_poly.entity_id
_entity_poly.type
_entity_poly.pdbx_seq_one_letter_code
_entity_poly.pdbx_strand_id
1 'polypeptide(L)'
;MKRLLSVTVVLGVVLLMASPCFAENLFDKLGRGLVNGATGWCEYPKQIVETSKEYNIAVGLTWGQIKGLGMGVARTGLAVYDTATFYLPPYDRPVMEPKYVFEF
;
A
#
# COMPACT_ATOMS: atom_id res chain seq x y z
N MET A 1 18.07 -37.96 6.80
CA MET A 1 18.00 -37.09 5.60
C MET A 1 16.70 -36.29 5.52
N LYS A 2 15.52 -36.91 5.65
CA LYS A 2 14.21 -36.20 5.55
C LYS A 2 14.05 -35.02 6.54
N ARG A 3 14.45 -35.18 7.81
CA ARG A 3 14.36 -34.09 8.82
C ARG A 3 15.31 -32.92 8.56
N LEU A 4 16.50 -33.19 7.99
CA LEU A 4 17.45 -32.15 7.62
C LEU A 4 16.91 -31.33 6.43
N LEU A 5 16.34 -32.02 5.44
CA LEU A 5 15.68 -31.38 4.30
C LEU A 5 14.51 -30.50 4.73
N SER A 6 13.67 -30.98 5.66
CA SER A 6 12.55 -30.20 6.21
C SER A 6 13.00 -28.96 6.96
N VAL A 7 14.08 -29.03 7.74
CA VAL A 7 14.62 -27.86 8.46
C VAL A 7 15.13 -26.80 7.48
N THR A 8 15.84 -27.20 6.43
CA THR A 8 16.33 -26.26 5.41
C THR A 8 15.19 -25.59 4.65
N VAL A 9 14.13 -26.34 4.33
CA VAL A 9 12.93 -25.78 3.68
C VAL A 9 12.24 -24.78 4.60
N VAL A 10 12.05 -25.11 5.88
CA VAL A 10 11.43 -24.19 6.85
C VAL A 10 12.27 -22.93 7.02
N LEU A 11 13.60 -23.04 7.13
CA LEU A 11 14.49 -21.90 7.25
C LEU A 11 14.44 -21.00 6.01
N GLY A 12 14.39 -21.60 4.81
CA GLY A 12 14.24 -20.88 3.55
C GLY A 12 12.90 -20.13 3.47
N VAL A 13 11.80 -20.76 3.91
CA VAL A 13 10.49 -20.11 3.97
C VAL A 13 10.49 -18.95 4.98
N VAL A 14 11.08 -19.12 6.17
CA VAL A 14 11.19 -18.05 7.17
C VAL A 14 11.98 -16.85 6.64
N LEU A 15 13.06 -17.09 5.88
CA LEU A 15 13.83 -16.02 5.24
C LEU A 15 13.05 -15.30 4.13
N LEU A 16 12.18 -16.00 3.41
CA LEU A 16 11.28 -15.39 2.42
C LEU A 16 10.14 -14.58 3.06
N MET A 17 9.80 -14.86 4.32
CA MET A 17 8.82 -14.12 5.11
C MET A 17 9.44 -12.96 5.90
N ALA A 18 10.78 -12.83 5.89
CA ALA A 18 11.45 -11.73 6.55
C ALA A 18 11.14 -10.43 5.79
N SER A 19 10.34 -9.56 6.41
CA SER A 19 10.12 -8.21 5.91
C SER A 19 11.43 -7.42 6.05
N PRO A 20 12.03 -6.93 4.96
CA PRO A 20 13.27 -6.17 5.05
C PRO A 20 13.00 -4.85 5.76
N CYS A 21 13.57 -4.68 6.96
CA CYS A 21 13.64 -3.40 7.66
C CYS A 21 14.83 -2.61 7.09
N PHE A 22 14.60 -1.88 5.99
CA PHE A 22 15.56 -0.89 5.50
C PHE A 22 15.02 0.51 5.81
N ALA A 23 15.91 1.43 6.18
CA ALA A 23 15.58 2.84 6.17
C ALA A 23 15.20 3.24 4.72
N GLU A 24 14.01 3.81 4.54
CA GLU A 24 13.52 4.19 3.23
C GLU A 24 14.49 5.18 2.55
N ASN A 25 14.76 4.93 1.28
CA ASN A 25 15.64 5.75 0.45
C ASN A 25 14.87 6.44 -0.70
N LEU A 26 15.58 7.22 -1.52
CA LEU A 26 14.97 7.95 -2.63
C LEU A 26 14.26 7.04 -3.66
N PHE A 27 14.73 5.80 -3.84
CA PHE A 27 14.10 4.84 -4.75
C PHE A 27 12.82 4.26 -4.16
N ASP A 28 12.74 4.10 -2.84
CA ASP A 28 11.51 3.71 -2.16
C ASP A 28 10.42 4.78 -2.32
N LYS A 29 10.79 6.06 -2.25
CA LYS A 29 9.88 7.18 -2.53
C LYS A 29 9.40 7.17 -3.98
N LEU A 30 10.31 6.95 -4.94
CA LEU A 30 9.95 6.82 -6.36
C LEU A 30 9.02 5.61 -6.59
N GLY A 31 9.38 4.44 -6.06
CA GLY A 31 8.61 3.22 -6.17
C GLY A 31 7.22 3.36 -5.55
N ARG A 32 7.13 4.00 -4.38
CA ARG A 32 5.85 4.35 -3.76
C ARG A 32 4.99 5.23 -4.66
N GLY A 33 5.57 6.27 -5.25
CA GLY A 33 4.87 7.13 -6.20
C GLY A 33 4.33 6.34 -7.40
N LEU A 34 5.17 5.52 -8.04
CA LEU A 34 4.77 4.72 -9.21
C LEU A 34 3.69 3.68 -8.87
N VAL A 35 3.85 2.95 -7.75
CA VAL A 35 2.90 1.92 -7.32
C VAL A 35 1.56 2.55 -6.96
N ASN A 36 1.55 3.62 -6.16
CA ASN A 36 0.32 4.32 -5.80
C ASN A 36 -0.33 5.01 -7.01
N GLY A 37 0.46 5.45 -8.00
CA GLY A 37 -0.06 5.98 -9.25
C GLY A 37 -0.77 4.90 -10.06
N ALA A 38 -0.17 3.71 -10.18
CA ALA A 38 -0.74 2.57 -10.90
C ALA A 38 -1.93 1.91 -10.19
N THR A 39 -1.94 1.93 -8.85
CA THR A 39 -2.94 1.23 -8.02
C THR A 39 -3.94 2.16 -7.35
N GLY A 40 -3.80 3.48 -7.44
CA GLY A 40 -4.63 4.46 -6.72
C GLY A 40 -6.13 4.35 -7.01
N TRP A 41 -6.51 3.86 -8.20
CA TRP A 41 -7.91 3.60 -8.55
C TRP A 41 -8.54 2.48 -7.70
N CYS A 42 -7.74 1.58 -7.12
CA CYS A 42 -8.22 0.52 -6.23
C CYS A 42 -8.77 1.07 -4.90
N GLU A 43 -8.51 2.33 -4.55
CA GLU A 43 -9.17 3.02 -3.44
C GLU A 43 -10.69 3.07 -3.62
N TYR A 44 -11.17 3.15 -4.87
CA TYR A 44 -12.59 3.23 -5.15
C TYR A 44 -13.37 1.99 -4.66
N PRO A 45 -13.07 0.76 -5.13
CA PRO A 45 -13.73 -0.44 -4.62
C PRO A 45 -13.38 -0.73 -3.14
N LYS A 46 -12.15 -0.40 -2.69
CA LYS A 46 -11.74 -0.59 -1.29
C LYS A 46 -12.65 0.17 -0.33
N GLN A 47 -12.88 1.47 -0.58
CA GLN A 47 -13.71 2.29 0.30
C GLN A 47 -15.18 1.89 0.27
N ILE A 48 -15.71 1.38 -0.84
CA ILE A 48 -17.07 0.83 -0.88
C ILE A 48 -17.19 -0.37 0.07
N VAL A 49 -16.23 -1.31 0.00
CA VAL A 49 -16.23 -2.51 0.83
C VAL A 49 -16.00 -2.16 2.30
N GLU A 50 -15.03 -1.31 2.62
CA GLU A 50 -14.74 -0.90 3.99
C GLU A 50 -15.92 -0.13 4.61
N THR A 51 -16.49 0.83 3.89
CA THR A 51 -17.67 1.57 4.37
C THR A 51 -18.89 0.65 4.52
N SER A 52 -19.02 -0.37 3.66
CA SER A 52 -20.08 -1.38 3.80
C SER A 52 -19.91 -2.23 5.06
N LYS A 53 -18.67 -2.58 5.41
CA LYS A 53 -18.33 -3.33 6.64
C LYS A 53 -18.51 -2.49 7.90
N GLU A 54 -18.17 -1.20 7.82
CA GLU A 54 -18.25 -0.26 8.94
C GLU A 54 -19.71 0.09 9.29
N TYR A 55 -20.57 0.29 8.29
CA TYR A 55 -21.95 0.71 8.49
C TYR A 55 -22.97 -0.31 7.97
N ASN A 56 -23.12 -0.39 6.65
CA ASN A 56 -23.95 -1.36 5.93
C ASN A 56 -23.79 -1.12 4.41
N ILE A 57 -24.30 -2.05 3.60
CA ILE A 57 -24.18 -2.02 2.14
C ILE A 57 -24.79 -0.74 1.53
N ALA A 58 -25.92 -0.23 2.05
CA ALA A 58 -26.55 0.96 1.47
C ALA A 58 -25.69 2.22 1.67
N VAL A 59 -25.05 2.35 2.82
CA VAL A 59 -24.08 3.43 3.10
C VAL A 59 -22.81 3.24 2.29
N GLY A 60 -22.32 2.00 2.15
CA GLY A 60 -21.15 1.71 1.31
C GLY A 60 -21.35 2.04 -0.17
N LEU A 61 -22.52 1.76 -0.72
CA LEU A 61 -22.86 2.08 -2.11
C LEU A 61 -23.12 3.58 -2.35
N THR A 62 -23.34 4.37 -1.31
CA THR A 62 -23.57 5.82 -1.43
C THR A 62 -22.34 6.60 -0.99
N TRP A 63 -22.06 6.59 0.31
CA TRP A 63 -20.93 7.28 0.93
C TRP A 63 -19.59 6.66 0.54
N GLY A 64 -19.52 5.34 0.41
CA GLY A 64 -18.28 4.65 0.04
C GLY A 64 -17.77 5.01 -1.35
N GLN A 65 -18.67 5.35 -2.30
CA GLN A 65 -18.29 5.83 -3.62
C GLN A 65 -17.61 7.21 -3.56
N ILE A 66 -18.20 8.14 -2.80
CA ILE A 66 -17.65 9.49 -2.61
C ILE A 66 -16.30 9.41 -1.87
N LYS A 67 -16.24 8.63 -0.79
CA LYS A 67 -15.02 8.38 -0.02
C LYS A 67 -13.93 7.75 -0.90
N GLY A 68 -14.28 6.76 -1.71
CA GLY A 68 -13.40 6.08 -2.65
C GLY A 68 -12.82 7.01 -3.71
N LEU A 69 -13.65 7.88 -4.29
CA LEU A 69 -13.19 8.88 -5.25
C LEU A 69 -12.23 9.88 -4.60
N GLY A 70 -12.58 10.40 -3.42
CA GLY A 70 -11.73 11.34 -2.69
C GLY A 70 -10.38 10.74 -2.32
N MET A 71 -10.38 9.51 -1.80
CA MET A 71 -9.15 8.79 -1.44
C MET A 71 -8.31 8.44 -2.67
N GLY A 72 -8.94 8.04 -3.77
CA GLY A 72 -8.27 7.78 -5.05
C GLY A 72 -7.57 9.03 -5.58
N VAL A 73 -8.26 10.18 -5.60
CA VAL A 73 -7.67 11.46 -6.03
C VAL A 73 -6.52 11.87 -5.11
N ALA A 74 -6.69 11.77 -3.79
CA ALA A 74 -5.64 12.09 -2.84
C ALA A 74 -4.40 11.21 -3.06
N ARG A 75 -4.59 9.90 -3.19
CA ARG A 75 -3.49 8.95 -3.39
C ARG A 75 -2.80 9.15 -4.73
N THR A 76 -3.54 9.39 -5.82
CA THR A 76 -2.94 9.68 -7.12
C THR A 76 -2.20 11.03 -7.13
N GLY A 77 -2.73 12.05 -6.45
CA GLY A 77 -2.02 13.33 -6.27
C GLY A 77 -0.71 13.16 -5.50
N LEU A 78 -0.73 12.36 -4.43
CA LEU A 78 0.46 12.02 -3.66
C LEU A 78 1.44 11.13 -4.44
N ALA A 79 0.95 10.26 -5.32
CA ALA A 79 1.77 9.49 -6.23
C ALA A 79 2.57 10.39 -7.17
N VAL A 80 1.91 11.38 -7.78
CA VAL A 80 2.57 12.39 -8.61
C VAL A 80 3.59 13.18 -7.79
N TYR A 81 3.24 13.59 -6.58
CA TYR A 81 4.15 14.30 -5.67
C TYR A 81 5.40 13.46 -5.33
N ASP A 82 5.22 12.20 -4.91
CA ASP A 82 6.32 11.32 -4.54
C ASP A 82 7.22 11.00 -5.74
N THR A 83 6.65 10.77 -6.92
CA THR A 83 7.41 10.56 -8.16
C THR A 83 8.13 11.83 -8.62
N ALA A 84 7.52 13.01 -8.51
CA ALA A 84 8.15 14.26 -8.94
C ALA A 84 9.21 14.77 -7.95
N THR A 85 9.06 14.47 -6.66
CA THR A 85 9.96 14.92 -5.58
C THR A 85 10.85 13.80 -5.04
N PHE A 86 10.99 12.69 -5.78
CA PHE A 86 11.69 11.50 -5.29
C PHE A 86 13.17 11.76 -4.94
N TYR A 87 13.81 12.75 -5.57
CA TYR A 87 15.19 13.16 -5.31
C TYR A 87 15.33 14.13 -4.13
N LEU A 88 14.21 14.53 -3.51
CA LEU A 88 14.17 15.42 -2.36
C LEU A 88 13.72 14.67 -1.09
N PRO A 89 14.36 14.93 0.06
CA PRO A 89 13.86 14.47 1.36
C PRO A 89 12.52 15.14 1.69
N PRO A 90 11.74 14.62 2.67
CA PRO A 90 12.01 13.47 3.52
C PRO A 90 11.82 12.12 2.80
N TYR A 91 12.57 11.11 3.24
CA TYR A 91 12.45 9.71 2.76
C TYR A 91 11.91 8.77 3.83
N ASP A 92 12.05 9.14 5.10
CA ASP A 92 11.80 8.33 6.28
C ASP A 92 10.32 8.08 6.59
N ARG A 93 9.40 8.76 5.89
CA ARG A 93 7.96 8.62 6.11
C ARG A 93 7.14 8.83 4.84
N PRO A 94 6.11 8.01 4.58
CA PRO A 94 5.12 8.29 3.55
C PRO A 94 4.22 9.46 3.96
N VAL A 95 3.74 10.24 2.98
CA VAL A 95 2.82 11.36 3.22
C VAL A 95 1.41 10.87 3.58
N MET A 96 1.06 9.66 3.15
CA MET A 96 -0.22 9.01 3.39
C MET A 96 0.01 7.59 3.86
N GLU A 97 -0.67 7.24 4.94
CA GLU A 97 -0.77 5.87 5.43
C GLU A 97 -2.12 5.26 5.02
N PRO A 98 -2.17 3.97 4.69
CA PRO A 98 -1.04 3.06 4.53
C PRO A 98 -0.20 3.34 3.28
N LYS A 99 1.08 2.92 3.29
CA LYS A 99 2.07 3.24 2.26
C LYS A 99 1.59 2.83 0.87
N TYR A 100 0.94 1.68 0.77
CA TYR A 100 0.29 1.20 -0.45
C TYR A 100 -1.21 0.94 -0.24
N VAL A 101 -1.97 0.92 -1.34
CA VAL A 101 -3.43 0.72 -1.30
C VAL A 101 -3.82 -0.62 -0.66
N PHE A 102 -3.00 -1.64 -0.88
CA PHE A 102 -3.23 -3.03 -0.49
C PHE A 102 -2.66 -3.40 0.89
N GLU A 103 -2.07 -2.44 1.60
CA GLU A 103 -1.73 -2.61 3.00
C GLU A 103 -2.98 -2.30 3.85
N PHE A 104 -3.30 -3.19 4.80
CA PHE A 104 -4.47 -3.16 5.66
C PHE A 104 -4.07 -3.47 7.09
#